data_AF-A0A9D6FDX4-F1
#
_entry.id   AF-A0A9D6FDX4-F1
#
_cell.length_a   1.000
_cell.length_b   1.000
_cell.length_c   1.000
_cell.angle_alpha   90.00
_cell.angle_beta   90.00
_cell.angle_gamma   90.00
#
_symmetry.space_group_name_H-M   'P 1'
#
loop_
_entity.id
_entity.type
_entity.pdbx_description
1 polymer ?
#
loop_
_entity_poly.entity_id
_entity_poly.type
_entity_poly.pdbx_seq_one_letter_code
_entity_poly.pdbx_strand_id
1 'polypeptide(L)'
;MLRTLSAKAYDCELHRELEKLDADFGSWREGRMSSLELTERIHTFHQGPARELYLQYTRDSFPTVVVALAINHGLLSREEVPAELHDVLENALEATKELE
;
A
#
# COMPACT_ATOMS: atom_id res chain seq x y z
N MET A 1 -18.63 0.95 1.56
CA MET A 1 -17.89 -0.17 2.17
C MET A 1 -16.67 -0.55 1.34
N LEU A 2 -16.80 -1.07 0.10
CA LEU A 2 -15.61 -1.41 -0.73
C LEU A 2 -14.64 -0.25 -0.97
N ARG A 3 -15.14 0.96 -1.27
CA ARG A 3 -14.27 2.15 -1.41
C ARG A 3 -13.55 2.51 -0.10
N THR A 4 -14.19 2.28 1.04
CA THR A 4 -13.61 2.53 2.37
C THR A 4 -12.51 1.52 2.68
N LEU A 5 -12.74 0.23 2.38
CA LEU A 5 -11.73 -0.81 2.52
C LEU A 5 -10.55 -0.57 1.56
N SER A 6 -10.82 -0.13 0.32
CA SER A 6 -9.76 0.24 -0.62
C SER A 6 -8.96 1.44 -0.13
N ALA A 7 -9.60 2.47 0.46
CA ALA A 7 -8.87 3.59 1.05
C ALA A 7 -8.01 3.16 2.25
N LYS A 8 -8.50 2.22 3.07
CA LYS A 8 -7.73 1.63 4.17
C LYS A 8 -6.53 0.83 3.65
N ALA A 9 -6.73 -0.01 2.62
CA ALA A 9 -5.64 -0.73 1.97
C ALA A 9 -4.56 0.22 1.45
N TYR A 10 -4.97 1.32 0.82
CA TYR A 10 -4.04 2.36 0.35
C TYR A 10 -3.20 2.92 1.50
N ASP A 11 -3.86 3.30 2.60
CA ASP A 11 -3.18 3.84 3.77
C ASP A 11 -2.17 2.83 4.37
N CYS A 12 -2.55 1.55 4.46
CA CYS A 12 -1.65 0.50 4.94
C CYS A 12 -0.41 0.30 4.04
N GLU A 13 -0.57 0.32 2.72
CA GLU A 13 0.57 0.21 1.79
C GLU A 13 1.47 1.46 1.85
N LEU A 14 0.86 2.64 1.86
CA LEU A 14 1.60 3.89 1.97
C LEU A 14 2.37 3.96 3.29
N HIS A 15 1.78 3.47 4.38
CA HIS A 15 2.44 3.38 5.68
C HIS A 15 3.71 2.53 5.61
N ARG A 16 3.67 1.34 5.00
CA ARG A 16 4.86 0.48 4.85
C ARG A 16 5.97 1.16 4.05
N GLU A 17 5.63 1.91 3.00
CA GLU A 17 6.64 2.68 2.25
C GLU A 17 7.19 3.86 3.05
N LEU A 18 6.36 4.50 3.87
CA LEU A 18 6.78 5.57 4.77
C LEU A 18 7.67 5.07 5.91
N GLU A 19 7.49 3.85 6.41
CA GLU A 19 8.39 3.24 7.41
C GLU A 19 9.82 3.11 6.87
N LYS A 20 9.97 2.77 5.58
CA LYS A 20 11.29 2.76 4.92
C LYS A 20 11.92 4.15 4.90
N LEU A 21 11.12 5.17 4.56
CA LEU A 21 11.59 6.55 4.55
C LEU A 21 11.92 7.06 5.97
N ASP A 22 11.17 6.64 6.99
CA ASP A 22 11.48 6.97 8.39
C ASP A 22 12.81 6.37 8.85
N ALA A 23 13.15 5.15 8.41
CA ALA A 23 14.46 4.56 8.67
C ALA A 23 15.62 5.38 8.05
N ASP A 24 15.40 5.99 6.88
CA ASP A 24 16.36 6.92 6.26
C ASP A 24 16.49 8.20 7.11
N PHE A 25 15.37 8.77 7.59
CA PHE A 25 15.40 9.88 8.54
C PHE A 25 16.16 9.53 9.83
N GLY A 26 15.99 8.31 10.35
CA GLY A 26 16.75 7.80 11.49
C GLY A 26 18.25 7.77 11.22
N SER A 27 18.65 7.22 10.07
CA SER A 27 20.06 7.16 9.66
C SER A 27 20.68 8.55 9.48
N TRP A 28 19.92 9.52 8.98
CA TRP A 28 20.35 10.92 8.88
C TRP A 28 20.54 11.58 10.26
N ARG A 29 19.61 11.38 11.20
CA ARG A 29 19.73 11.91 12.58
C ARG A 29 20.96 11.39 13.30
N GLU A 30 21.37 10.16 12.99
CA GLU A 30 22.58 9.53 13.55
C GLU A 30 23.88 9.91 12.81
N GLY A 31 23.79 10.74 11.76
CA GLY A 31 24.95 11.14 10.96
C GLY A 31 25.48 10.04 10.02
N ARG A 32 24.74 8.94 9.86
CA ARG A 32 25.07 7.83 8.93
C ARG A 32 24.64 8.09 7.50
N MET A 33 23.85 9.14 7.28
CA MET A 33 23.37 9.60 5.97
C MET A 33 23.50 11.12 5.90
N SER A 34 23.96 11.64 4.77
CA SER A 34 24.04 13.07 4.51
C SER A 34 22.67 13.66 4.17
N SER A 35 22.51 14.98 4.34
CA SER A 35 21.27 15.66 3.94
C SER A 35 20.99 15.58 2.44
N LEU A 36 22.04 15.47 1.60
CA LEU A 36 21.89 15.28 0.17
C LEU A 36 21.28 13.90 -0.13
N GLU A 37 21.82 12.84 0.47
CA GLU A 37 21.28 11.49 0.33
C GLU A 37 19.84 11.38 0.82
N LEU A 38 19.51 11.97 1.97
CA LEU A 38 18.13 11.97 2.47
C LEU A 38 17.18 12.70 1.51
N THR A 39 17.62 13.83 0.93
CA THR A 39 16.80 14.57 -0.04
C THR A 39 16.52 13.73 -1.29
N GLU A 40 17.52 13.01 -1.79
CA GLU A 40 17.36 12.08 -2.92
C GLU A 40 16.42 10.91 -2.57
N ARG A 41 16.48 10.38 -1.33
CA ARG A 41 15.55 9.34 -0.85
C ARG A 41 14.10 9.84 -0.82
N ILE A 42 13.87 11.04 -0.30
CA ILE A 42 12.54 11.69 -0.30
C ILE A 42 12.04 11.88 -1.74
N HIS A 43 12.91 12.36 -2.64
CA HIS A 43 12.53 12.55 -4.04
C HIS A 43 12.16 11.23 -4.71
N THR A 44 12.95 10.17 -4.47
CA THR A 44 12.70 8.83 -4.99
C THR A 44 11.38 8.26 -4.47
N PHE A 45 11.12 8.37 -3.16
CA PHE A 45 9.85 7.97 -2.56
C PHE A 45 8.66 8.67 -3.23
N HIS A 46 8.75 9.99 -3.43
CA HIS A 46 7.68 10.77 -4.02
C HIS A 46 7.44 10.42 -5.50
N GLN A 47 8.50 10.21 -6.30
CA GLN A 47 8.36 9.93 -7.74
C GLN A 47 8.03 8.47 -8.05
N GLY A 48 8.45 7.53 -7.20
CA GLY A 48 8.18 6.10 -7.36
C GLY A 48 7.05 5.64 -6.44
N PRO A 49 7.34 5.04 -5.27
CA PRO A 49 6.35 4.35 -4.45
C PRO A 49 5.06 5.14 -4.18
N ALA A 50 5.16 6.39 -3.71
CA ALA A 50 3.99 7.19 -3.38
C ALA A 50 3.11 7.48 -4.62
N ARG A 51 3.77 7.76 -5.76
CA ARG A 51 3.10 8.01 -7.03
C ARG A 51 2.45 6.74 -7.58
N GLU A 52 3.16 5.61 -7.55
CA GLU A 52 2.65 4.32 -8.03
C GLU A 52 1.40 3.90 -7.26
N LEU A 53 1.45 3.97 -5.92
CA LEU A 53 0.29 3.71 -5.08
C LEU A 53 -0.85 4.69 -5.37
N TYR A 54 -0.56 5.99 -5.51
CA TYR A 54 -1.59 6.96 -5.89
C TYR A 54 -2.27 6.58 -7.21
N LEU A 55 -1.50 6.23 -8.25
CA LEU A 55 -2.04 5.85 -9.55
C LEU A 55 -2.89 4.56 -9.45
N GLN A 56 -2.39 3.54 -8.75
CA GLN A 56 -3.06 2.27 -8.52
C GLN A 56 -4.41 2.44 -7.83
N TYR A 57 -4.47 3.29 -6.81
CA TYR A 57 -5.66 3.44 -5.98
C TYR A 57 -6.66 4.50 -6.49
N THR A 58 -6.23 5.47 -7.31
CA THR A 58 -7.09 6.60 -7.74
C THR A 58 -7.50 6.63 -9.21
N ARG A 59 -6.69 6.11 -10.14
CA ARG A 59 -6.97 6.28 -11.59
C ARG A 59 -7.77 5.14 -12.21
N ASP A 60 -7.48 3.89 -11.83
CA ASP A 60 -8.09 2.70 -12.46
C ASP A 60 -8.36 1.58 -11.44
N SER A 61 -8.54 1.93 -10.16
CA SER A 61 -8.76 0.93 -9.12
C SER A 61 -10.10 0.22 -9.32
N PHE A 62 -10.03 -1.10 -9.50
CA PHE A 62 -11.15 -1.99 -9.22
C PHE A 62 -11.14 -2.27 -7.72
N PRO A 63 -12.03 -1.65 -6.91
CA PRO A 63 -11.92 -1.73 -5.46
C PRO A 63 -11.95 -3.17 -4.93
N THR A 64 -12.59 -4.08 -5.67
CA THR A 64 -12.61 -5.51 -5.37
C THR A 64 -11.23 -6.17 -5.53
N VAL A 65 -10.52 -5.90 -6.62
CA VAL A 65 -9.17 -6.45 -6.89
C VAL A 65 -8.17 -5.90 -5.88
N VAL A 66 -8.22 -4.60 -5.62
CA VAL A 66 -7.30 -3.93 -4.70
C VAL A 66 -7.51 -4.39 -3.26
N VAL A 67 -8.76 -4.55 -2.82
CA VAL A 67 -9.06 -5.12 -1.50
C VAL A 67 -8.62 -6.58 -1.41
N ALA A 68 -8.80 -7.37 -2.48
CA ALA A 68 -8.34 -8.76 -2.52
C ALA A 68 -6.80 -8.89 -2.41
N LEU A 69 -6.06 -8.07 -3.16
CA LEU A 69 -4.60 -7.97 -3.04
C LEU A 69 -4.18 -7.59 -1.62
N ALA A 70 -4.84 -6.60 -1.03
CA ALA A 70 -4.55 -6.17 0.33
C ALA A 70 -4.77 -7.29 1.36
N ILE A 71 -5.78 -8.14 1.16
CA ILE A 71 -6.00 -9.31 2.02
C ILE A 71 -4.91 -10.37 1.81
N ASN A 72 -4.59 -10.71 0.56
CA ASN A 72 -3.56 -11.71 0.26
C ASN A 72 -2.16 -11.28 0.74
N HIS A 73 -1.84 -9.99 0.69
CA HIS A 73 -0.59 -9.42 1.20
C HIS A 73 -0.61 -9.14 2.72
N GLY A 74 -1.68 -9.55 3.41
CA GLY A 74 -1.82 -9.39 4.86
C GLY A 74 -1.88 -7.93 5.34
N LEU A 75 -2.29 -7.00 4.47
CA LEU A 75 -2.51 -5.58 4.79
C LEU A 75 -3.91 -5.36 5.41
N LEU A 76 -4.88 -6.18 5.01
CA LEU A 76 -6.22 -6.22 5.60
C LEU A 76 -6.51 -7.64 6.09
N SER A 77 -7.17 -7.75 7.23
CA SER A 77 -7.67 -9.05 7.69
C SER A 77 -9.03 -9.35 7.05
N ARG A 78 -9.30 -10.63 6.76
CA ARG A 78 -10.58 -11.06 6.16
C ARG A 78 -11.75 -10.79 7.12
N GLU A 79 -11.49 -10.84 8.42
CA GLU A 79 -12.45 -10.56 9.49
C GLU A 79 -12.86 -9.08 9.52
N GLU A 80 -12.01 -8.17 9.03
CA GLU A 80 -12.34 -6.74 8.90
C GLU A 80 -13.27 -6.43 7.72
N VAL A 81 -13.48 -7.42 6.84
CA VAL A 81 -14.37 -7.31 5.69
C VAL A 81 -15.78 -7.77 6.07
N PRO A 82 -16.80 -6.93 5.88
CA PRO A 82 -18.19 -7.30 6.08
C PRO A 82 -18.58 -8.55 5.27
N ALA A 83 -19.28 -9.49 5.91
CA ALA A 83 -19.64 -10.79 5.32
C ALA A 83 -20.37 -10.67 3.97
N GLU A 84 -21.17 -9.62 3.78
CA GLU A 84 -21.90 -9.30 2.54
C GLU A 84 -20.98 -9.09 1.32
N LEU A 85 -19.69 -8.82 1.55
CA LEU A 85 -18.70 -8.60 0.50
C LEU A 85 -17.84 -9.84 0.21
N HIS A 86 -17.98 -10.91 0.99
CA HIS A 86 -17.12 -12.10 0.87
C HIS A 86 -17.32 -12.78 -0.49
N ASP A 87 -18.56 -13.02 -0.91
CA ASP A 87 -18.88 -13.65 -2.19
C ASP A 87 -18.36 -12.81 -3.38
N VAL A 88 -18.43 -11.48 -3.27
CA VAL A 88 -17.96 -10.55 -4.31
C VAL A 88 -16.44 -10.54 -4.40
N LEU A 89 -15.75 -10.75 -3.28
CA LEU A 89 -14.29 -10.77 -3.21
C LEU A 89 -13.70 -12.14 -3.52
N GLU A 90 -14.44 -13.24 -3.38
CA GLU A 90 -13.94 -14.60 -3.52
C GLU A 90 -13.26 -14.83 -4.88
N ASN A 91 -13.90 -14.43 -5.98
CA ASN A 91 -13.31 -14.53 -7.31
C ASN A 91 -12.05 -13.67 -7.48
N ALA A 92 -12.02 -12.48 -6.87
CA ALA A 92 -10.86 -11.58 -6.94
C ALA A 92 -9.71 -12.07 -6.04
N LEU A 93 -10.02 -12.67 -4.89
CA LEU A 93 -9.06 -13.27 -3.98
C LEU A 93 -8.34 -14.44 -4.64
N GLU A 94 -9.06 -15.29 -5.37
CA GLU A 94 -8.44 -16.38 -6.13
C GLU A 94 -7.56 -15.84 -7.26
N ALA A 95 -8.08 -14.92 -8.08
CA ALA A 95 -7.35 -14.36 -9.21
C ALA A 95 -6.08 -13.59 -8.81
N THR A 96 -6.02 -13.08 -7.57
CA THR A 96 -4.87 -12.28 -7.08
C THR A 96 -3.84 -13.11 -6.31
N LYS A 97 -4.09 -14.40 -6.04
CA LYS A 97 -3.07 -15.31 -5.47
C LYS A 97 -1.93 -15.62 -6.45
N GLU A 98 -2.19 -15.52 -7.75
CA GLU A 98 -1.23 -15.87 -8.81
C GLU A 98 -0.33 -14.69 -9.24
N LEU A 99 -0.48 -13.52 -8.60
CA LEU A 99 0.24 -12.29 -8.97
C LEU A 99 1.52 -12.05 -8.13
N GLU A 100 2.07 -13.11 -7.50
CA GLU A 100 3.39 -13.11 -6.85
C GLU A 100 4.56 -13.09 -7.86
#